data_AF-A0A973FSU1-F1
#
_entry.id   AF-A0A973FSU1-F1
#
_cell.length_a   1.000
_cell.length_b   1.000
_cell.length_c   1.000
_cell.angle_alpha   90.00
_cell.angle_beta   90.00
_cell.angle_gamma   90.00
#
_symmetry.space_group_name_H-M   'P 1'
#
loop_
_entity.id
_entity.type
_entity.pdbx_description
1 polymer ?
#
loop_
_entity_poly.entity_id
_entity_poly.type
_entity_poly.pdbx_seq_one_letter_code
_entity_poly.pdbx_strand_id
1 'polypeptide(L)'
;MQLDTVHSQVVFTGAQAGSAYNLEIMRVSAAGEQRFAHQDVTIAGTDTHYMSYGTWDGIGSMTVQIDHGSNGTIDSTVTLLNEHKVYLPMIPR
;
A
#
# COMPACT_ATOMS: atom_id res chain seq x y z
N MET A 1 -7.87 8.86 3.13
CA MET A 1 -7.64 7.40 3.18
C MET A 1 -8.91 6.73 3.67
N GLN A 2 -9.35 5.69 2.99
CA GLN A 2 -10.49 4.87 3.38
C GLN A 2 -10.08 3.40 3.40
N LEU A 3 -10.58 2.65 4.40
CA LEU A 3 -10.41 1.20 4.45
C LEU A 3 -11.65 0.53 3.87
N ASP A 4 -11.48 -0.24 2.81
CA ASP A 4 -12.50 -1.12 2.26
C ASP A 4 -12.25 -2.55 2.77
N THR A 5 -12.99 -2.91 3.81
CA THR A 5 -12.89 -4.23 4.42
C THR A 5 -13.56 -5.33 3.62
N VAL A 6 -14.44 -5.00 2.67
CA VAL A 6 -15.13 -5.99 1.81
C VAL A 6 -14.14 -6.54 0.79
N HIS A 7 -13.36 -5.67 0.17
CA HIS A 7 -12.35 -6.05 -0.81
C HIS A 7 -10.95 -6.25 -0.20
N SER A 8 -10.79 -6.03 1.11
CA SER A 8 -9.49 -6.02 1.79
C SER A 8 -8.51 -5.06 1.11
N GLN A 9 -8.98 -3.83 0.89
CA GLN A 9 -8.26 -2.78 0.20
C GLN A 9 -8.11 -1.53 1.06
N VAL A 10 -6.98 -0.85 0.90
CA VAL A 10 -6.84 0.55 1.32
C VAL A 10 -7.01 1.42 0.08
N VAL A 11 -7.81 2.48 0.22
CA VAL A 11 -8.13 3.41 -0.87
C VAL A 11 -7.60 4.80 -0.54
N PHE A 12 -6.84 5.37 -1.47
CA PHE A 12 -6.35 6.75 -1.40
C PHE A 12 -6.85 7.54 -2.59
N THR A 13 -7.49 8.67 -2.31
CA THR A 13 -7.92 9.62 -3.34
C THR A 13 -6.91 10.78 -3.38
N GLY A 14 -6.43 11.14 -4.56
CA GLY A 14 -5.50 12.25 -4.77
C GLY A 14 -6.01 13.57 -4.20
N ALA A 15 -7.32 13.80 -4.25
CA ALA A 15 -7.98 14.95 -3.64
C ALA A 15 -7.71 15.11 -2.13
N GLN A 16 -7.38 14.02 -1.43
CA GLN A 16 -7.05 14.00 0.00
C GLN A 16 -5.54 13.85 0.27
N ALA A 17 -4.78 13.30 -0.67
CA ALA A 17 -3.37 12.95 -0.49
C ALA A 17 -2.42 14.08 -0.91
N GLY A 18 -2.87 15.07 -1.69
CA GLY A 18 -1.97 16.04 -2.32
C GLY A 18 -1.29 15.40 -3.54
N SER A 19 0.03 15.60 -3.71
CA SER A 19 0.80 15.02 -4.82
C SER A 19 1.46 13.68 -4.49
N ALA A 20 1.57 13.31 -3.20
CA ALA A 20 2.21 12.07 -2.76
C ALA A 20 1.77 11.65 -1.35
N TYR A 21 1.95 10.38 -1.03
CA TYR A 21 1.73 9.84 0.32
C TYR A 21 2.76 8.76 0.69
N ASN A 22 2.97 8.59 1.99
CA ASN A 22 3.70 7.45 2.54
C ASN A 22 2.71 6.33 2.89
N LEU A 23 3.06 5.10 2.53
CA LEU A 23 2.24 3.92 2.79
C LEU A 23 2.89 3.08 3.89
N GLU A 24 2.15 2.85 4.97
CA GLU A 24 2.49 1.86 5.98
C GLU A 24 1.28 0.96 6.24
N ILE A 25 1.46 -0.35 6.09
CA ILE A 25 0.44 -1.37 6.36
C ILE A 25 1.01 -2.35 7.36
N MET A 26 0.30 -2.53 8.47
CA MET A 26 0.57 -3.56 9.46
C MET A 26 -0.57 -4.58 9.42
N ARG A 27 -0.28 -5.81 9.00
CA ARG A 27 -1.23 -6.92 8.99
C ARG A 27 -0.90 -7.86 10.15
N VAL A 28 -1.85 -8.02 11.06
CA VAL A 28 -1.74 -8.95 12.20
C VAL A 28 -2.68 -10.12 11.95
N SER A 29 -2.14 -11.34 12.00
CA SER A 29 -2.89 -12.58 11.78
C SER A 29 -2.45 -13.66 12.77
N ALA A 30 -3.10 -14.82 12.73
CA ALA A 30 -2.66 -15.98 13.51
C ALA A 30 -1.24 -16.47 13.14
N ALA A 31 -0.76 -16.14 11.93
CA ALA A 31 0.59 -16.47 11.48
C ALA A 31 1.66 -15.46 11.96
N GLY A 32 1.27 -14.39 12.64
CA GLY A 32 2.15 -13.33 13.11
C GLY A 32 1.87 -11.97 12.48
N GLU A 33 2.83 -11.07 12.63
CA GLU A 33 2.78 -9.69 12.14
C GLU A 33 3.58 -9.54 10.85
N GLN A 34 2.98 -8.86 9.87
CA GLN A 34 3.60 -8.52 8.59
C GLN A 34 3.51 -7.02 8.37
N ARG A 35 4.60 -6.43 7.91
CA ARG A 35 4.71 -4.98 7.68
C ARG A 35 5.09 -4.69 6.24
N PHE A 36 4.36 -3.77 5.63
CA PHE A 36 4.69 -3.15 4.37
C PHE A 36 4.92 -1.67 4.61
N ALA A 37 6.03 -1.13 4.12
CA ALA A 37 6.29 0.30 4.13
C ALA A 37 6.82 0.74 2.76
N HIS A 38 6.34 1.85 2.23
CA HIS A 38 6.90 2.49 1.03
C HIS A 38 6.71 4.00 1.12
N GLN A 39 7.75 4.76 0.80
CA GLN A 39 7.72 6.22 0.88
C GLN A 39 7.46 6.87 -0.48
N ASP A 40 6.96 8.10 -0.45
CA ASP A 40 6.84 8.97 -1.64
C ASP A 40 6.03 8.38 -2.82
N VAL A 41 4.94 7.68 -2.51
CA VAL A 41 4.00 7.20 -3.55
C VAL A 41 3.30 8.41 -4.17
N THR A 42 3.68 8.74 -5.40
CA THR A 42 3.09 9.86 -6.14
C THR A 42 1.65 9.54 -6.56
N ILE A 43 0.75 10.51 -6.41
CA ILE A 43 -0.65 10.41 -6.82
C ILE A 43 -1.10 11.74 -7.41
N ALA A 44 -1.76 11.71 -8.58
CA ALA A 44 -2.34 12.93 -9.13
C ALA A 44 -3.63 13.28 -8.39
N GLY A 45 -3.95 14.58 -8.28
CA GLY A 45 -5.11 15.05 -7.50
C GLY A 45 -6.47 14.49 -7.94
N THR A 46 -6.57 14.00 -9.18
CA THR A 46 -7.77 13.41 -9.77
C THR A 46 -7.85 11.89 -9.64
N ASP A 47 -6.78 11.25 -9.19
CA ASP A 47 -6.64 9.79 -9.25
C ASP A 47 -7.10 9.13 -7.97
N THR A 48 -7.51 7.87 -8.07
CA THR A 48 -7.75 7.00 -6.93
C THR A 48 -6.84 5.78 -7.00
N HIS A 49 -6.10 5.53 -5.92
CA HIS A 49 -5.25 4.37 -5.76
C HIS A 49 -5.92 3.32 -4.88
N TYR A 50 -5.91 2.07 -5.31
CA TYR A 50 -6.42 0.92 -4.58
C TYR A 50 -5.28 -0.06 -4.29
N MET A 51 -5.09 -0.41 -3.02
CA MET A 51 -4.05 -1.34 -2.56
C MET A 51 -4.69 -2.54 -1.89
N SER A 52 -4.56 -3.71 -2.52
CA SER A 52 -5.12 -4.97 -2.01
C SER A 52 -4.16 -5.62 -1.01
N TYR A 53 -4.38 -5.39 0.29
CA TYR A 53 -3.59 -6.04 1.34
C TYR A 53 -4.05 -7.47 1.62
N GLY A 54 -5.27 -7.83 1.21
CA GLY A 54 -5.79 -9.20 1.33
C GLY A 54 -5.08 -10.21 0.43
N THR A 55 -4.63 -9.77 -0.76
CA THR A 55 -3.95 -10.62 -1.75
C THR A 55 -2.43 -10.58 -1.62
N TRP A 56 -1.89 -9.70 -0.79
CA TRP A 56 -0.46 -9.61 -0.53
C TRP A 56 0.02 -10.84 0.26
N ASP A 57 1.12 -11.45 -0.18
CA ASP A 57 1.71 -12.64 0.46
C ASP A 57 2.34 -12.34 1.84
N GLY A 58 2.48 -11.05 2.18
CA GLY A 58 3.07 -10.59 3.43
C GLY A 58 4.56 -10.28 3.34
N ILE A 59 5.18 -10.38 2.15
CA ILE A 59 6.59 -10.12 1.89
C ILE A 59 6.80 -9.39 0.55
N GLY A 60 8.00 -8.89 0.28
CA GLY A 60 8.38 -8.47 -1.08
C GLY A 60 7.70 -7.19 -1.59
N SER A 61 6.64 -7.31 -2.41
CA SER A 61 6.05 -6.19 -3.13
C SER A 61 4.53 -6.19 -3.09
N MET A 62 3.91 -5.02 -3.24
CA MET A 62 2.46 -4.86 -3.34
C MET A 62 2.09 -4.17 -4.65
N THR A 63 1.01 -4.63 -5.27
CA THR A 63 0.44 -3.99 -6.45
C THR A 63 -0.56 -2.92 -6.03
N VAL A 64 -0.39 -1.72 -6.57
CA VAL A 64 -1.34 -0.61 -6.49
C VAL A 64 -2.06 -0.52 -7.82
N GLN A 65 -3.38 -0.47 -7.79
CA GLN A 65 -4.22 -0.21 -8.95
C GLN A 65 -4.57 1.28 -8.97
N ILE A 66 -4.51 1.91 -10.14
CA ILE A 66 -4.73 3.34 -10.32
C ILE A 66 -5.92 3.54 -11.24
N ASP A 67 -6.90 4.29 -10.76
CA ASP A 67 -8.03 4.83 -11.49
C ASP A 67 -7.75 6.31 -11.77
N HIS A 68 -7.32 6.61 -12.99
CA HIS A 68 -7.01 7.96 -13.43
C HIS A 68 -8.30 8.74 -13.64
N GLY A 69 -8.43 9.86 -12.94
CA GLY A 69 -9.67 10.65 -12.97
C GLY A 69 -10.81 10.11 -12.11
N SER A 70 -10.61 9.02 -11.36
CA SER A 70 -11.58 8.46 -10.41
C SER A 70 -12.94 8.12 -11.07
N ASN A 71 -12.89 7.47 -12.23
CA ASN A 71 -14.04 7.14 -13.06
C ASN A 71 -14.67 5.76 -12.73
N GLY A 72 -14.08 5.01 -11.80
CA GLY A 72 -14.54 3.70 -11.37
C GLY A 72 -13.94 2.53 -12.15
N THR A 73 -12.99 2.77 -13.06
CA THR A 73 -12.26 1.73 -13.79
C THR A 73 -10.77 1.81 -13.46
N ILE A 74 -10.08 0.66 -13.48
CA ILE A 74 -8.63 0.62 -13.27
C ILE A 74 -7.96 0.86 -14.62
N ASP A 75 -7.19 1.94 -14.71
CA ASP A 75 -6.46 2.33 -15.92
C ASP A 75 -5.04 1.78 -15.92
N SER A 76 -4.38 1.75 -14.77
CA SER A 76 -3.00 1.28 -14.66
C SER A 76 -2.70 0.58 -13.34
N THR A 77 -1.54 -0.07 -13.28
CA THR A 77 -1.04 -0.69 -12.05
C THR A 77 0.43 -0.37 -11.87
N VAL A 78 0.86 -0.22 -10.62
CA VAL A 78 2.26 -0.05 -10.24
C VAL A 78 2.62 -1.02 -9.14
N THR A 79 3.84 -1.54 -9.18
CA THR A 79 4.38 -2.42 -8.15
C THR A 79 5.25 -1.59 -7.21
N LEU A 80 4.90 -1.57 -5.93
CA LEU A 80 5.68 -0.96 -4.87
C LEU A 80 6.49 -2.04 -4.14
N LEU A 81 7.79 -1.82 -3.99
CA LEU A 81 8.65 -2.70 -3.21
C LEU A 81 8.48 -2.39 -1.72
N ASN A 82 8.50 -3.42 -0.89
CA ASN A 82 8.48 -3.25 0.56
C ASN A 82 9.84 -2.71 1.04
N GLU A 83 9.83 -1.50 1.57
CA GLU A 83 10.99 -0.79 2.12
C GLU A 83 11.09 -0.97 3.64
N HIS A 84 10.21 -1.80 4.24
CA HIS A 84 10.26 -2.08 5.67
C HIS A 84 11.60 -2.72 6.05
N LYS A 85 12.39 -2.02 6.88
CA LYS A 85 13.68 -2.50 7.38
C LYS A 85 13.46 -3.39 8.61
N VAL A 86 13.81 -4.66 8.48
CA VAL A 86 13.89 -5.58 9.61
C VAL A 86 15.21 -5.30 10.35
N TYR A 87 15.11 -4.81 11.59
CA TYR A 87 16.26 -4.72 12.48
C TYR A 87 16.50 -6.08 13.14
N LEU A 88 17.57 -6.77 12.73
CA LEU A 88 18.08 -7.91 13.47
C LEU A 88 18.96 -7.40 14.61
N PRO A 89 18.71 -7.76 15.88
CA PRO A 89 19.65 -7.47 16.94
C PRO A 89 20.94 -8.24 16.66
N MET A 90 22.05 -7.50 16.59
CA MET A 90 23.37 -8.10 16.47
C MET A 90 23.67 -8.83 17.79
N ILE A 91 23.82 -10.16 17.75
CA ILE A 91 24.32 -10.93 18.89
C ILE A 91 25.85 -10.95 18.78
N PRO A 92 26.60 -10.12 19.55
CA PRO A 92 28.04 -10.26 19.60
C PRO A 92 28.40 -11.64 20.16
N ARG A 93 29.37 -12.30 19.51
CA ARG A 93 29.99 -13.54 19.99
C ARG A 93 30.96 -13.27 21.13
#